data_AF-A0A847X9S2-F1
#
_entry.id   AF-A0A847X9S2-F1
#
_cell.length_a   1.000
_cell.length_b   1.000
_cell.length_c   1.000
_cell.angle_alpha   90.00
_cell.angle_beta   90.00
_cell.angle_gamma   90.00
#
_symmetry.space_group_name_H-M   'P 1'
#
loop_
_entity.id
_entity.type
_entity.pdbx_description
1 polymer ?
#
loop_
_entity_poly.entity_id
_entity_poly.type
_entity_poly.pdbx_seq_one_letter_code
_entity_poly.pdbx_strand_id
1 'polypeptide(L)'
;DYLQEVKMEYIDYIMGDHGKATQEEMNQLITNFLAPSSQTKFYIHISTEDHHYKNHILPFTKVLDRYGIFYELDKERYTNHGDVGEYYKNYAAEKIKEIIEQNT
;
A
#
# COMPACT_ATOMS: atom_id res chain seq x y z
N ASP A 1 -15.63 3.47 4.86
CA ASP A 1 -15.41 2.03 4.62
C ASP A 1 -15.23 1.86 3.12
N TYR A 2 -14.00 2.00 2.60
CA TYR A 2 -13.74 2.20 1.16
C TYR A 2 -14.07 0.96 0.31
N LEU A 3 -14.19 -0.21 0.95
CA LEU A 3 -14.69 -1.43 0.32
C LEU A 3 -16.21 -1.40 0.09
N GLN A 4 -16.95 -0.40 0.59
CA GLN A 4 -18.35 -0.23 0.24
C GLN A 4 -18.57 0.44 -1.13
N GLU A 5 -17.53 1.00 -1.74
CA GLU A 5 -17.60 1.58 -3.10
C GLU A 5 -16.73 0.85 -4.13
N VAL A 6 -16.26 -0.37 -3.82
CA VAL A 6 -15.84 -1.25 -4.92
C VAL A 6 -17.13 -1.67 -5.63
N LYS A 7 -17.42 -1.01 -6.74
CA LYS A 7 -18.54 -1.41 -7.58
C LYS A 7 -18.36 -2.88 -7.94
N MET A 8 -19.37 -3.70 -7.66
CA MET A 8 -19.33 -5.15 -7.91
C MET A 8 -18.96 -5.47 -9.36
N GLU A 9 -19.23 -4.55 -10.29
CA GLU A 9 -18.79 -4.62 -11.70
C GLU A 9 -17.28 -4.82 -11.86
N TYR A 10 -16.44 -4.24 -11.00
CA TYR A 10 -14.98 -4.42 -11.05
C TYR A 10 -14.56 -5.78 -10.51
N ILE A 11 -15.23 -6.26 -9.46
CA ILE A 11 -14.94 -7.58 -8.90
C ILE A 11 -15.36 -8.65 -9.92
N ASP A 12 -16.55 -8.52 -10.52
CA ASP A 12 -17.02 -9.39 -11.59
C ASP A 12 -16.08 -9.36 -12.81
N TYR A 13 -15.60 -8.19 -13.21
CA TYR A 13 -14.68 -8.07 -14.34
C TYR A 13 -13.33 -8.76 -14.08
N ILE A 14 -12.78 -8.62 -12.88
CA ILE A 14 -11.45 -9.15 -12.53
C ILE A 14 -11.51 -10.65 -12.21
N MET A 15 -12.54 -11.07 -11.48
CA MET A 15 -12.60 -12.40 -10.85
C MET A 15 -13.68 -13.32 -11.46
N GLY A 16 -14.66 -12.77 -12.19
CA GLY A 16 -15.75 -13.53 -12.80
C GLY A 16 -16.84 -14.00 -11.83
N ASP A 17 -16.76 -13.63 -10.55
CA ASP A 17 -17.73 -13.93 -9.47
C ASP A 17 -17.62 -12.83 -8.39
N HIS A 18 -18.64 -12.68 -7.53
CA HIS A 18 -18.74 -11.64 -6.49
C HIS A 18 -19.14 -12.19 -5.11
N GLY A 19 -18.76 -13.43 -4.82
CA GLY A 19 -18.91 -14.04 -3.50
C GLY A 19 -17.96 -13.45 -2.44
N LYS A 20 -18.26 -13.70 -1.16
CA LYS A 20 -17.37 -13.33 -0.04
C LYS A 20 -15.98 -13.95 -0.14
N ALA A 21 -15.88 -15.16 -0.69
CA ALA A 21 -14.61 -15.82 -0.96
C ALA A 21 -13.76 -15.00 -1.94
N THR A 22 -14.38 -14.45 -2.99
CA THR A 22 -13.72 -13.65 -4.03
C THR A 22 -13.14 -12.34 -3.49
N GLN A 23 -13.84 -11.68 -2.57
CA GLN A 23 -13.32 -10.47 -1.92
C GLN A 23 -12.08 -10.77 -1.06
N GLU A 24 -12.10 -11.88 -0.32
CA GLU A 24 -10.96 -12.31 0.50
C GLU A 24 -9.76 -12.68 -0.37
N GLU A 25 -9.99 -13.40 -1.47
CA GLU A 25 -8.97 -13.70 -2.48
C GLU A 25 -8.36 -12.43 -3.07
N MET A 26 -9.20 -11.44 -3.40
CA MET A 26 -8.75 -10.16 -3.93
C MET A 26 -7.88 -9.39 -2.91
N ASN A 27 -8.27 -9.40 -1.62
CA ASN A 27 -7.47 -8.79 -0.55
C ASN A 27 -6.08 -9.45 -0.41
N GLN A 28 -5.98 -10.73 -0.74
CA GLN A 28 -4.73 -11.49 -0.63
C GLN A 28 -3.82 -11.37 -1.86
N LEU A 29 -4.32 -10.86 -3.01
CA LEU A 29 -3.55 -10.79 -4.26
C LEU A 29 -2.17 -10.16 -4.07
N ILE A 30 -2.11 -8.94 -3.52
CA ILE A 30 -0.83 -8.23 -3.31
C ILE A 30 0.10 -9.05 -2.41
N THR A 31 -0.43 -9.66 -1.36
CA THR A 31 0.37 -10.45 -0.42
C THR A 31 0.85 -11.78 -0.99
N ASN A 32 0.11 -12.35 -1.95
CA ASN A 32 0.48 -13.59 -2.63
C ASN A 32 1.66 -13.39 -3.60
N PHE A 33 1.87 -12.17 -4.09
CA PHE A 33 3.05 -11.83 -4.90
C PHE A 33 4.30 -11.53 -4.05
N LEU A 34 4.16 -11.38 -2.73
CA LEU A 34 5.30 -11.18 -1.86
C LEU A 34 6.00 -12.51 -1.58
N ALA A 35 7.29 -12.57 -1.89
CA ALA A 35 8.16 -13.68 -1.51
C ALA A 35 8.87 -13.38 -0.18
N PRO A 36 9.00 -14.36 0.73
CA PRO A 36 9.84 -14.22 1.91
C PRO A 36 11.26 -13.79 1.55
N SER A 37 11.82 -12.85 2.32
CA SER A 37 13.17 -12.31 2.13
C SER A 37 13.42 -11.72 0.73
N SER A 38 12.37 -11.19 0.09
CA SER A 38 12.54 -10.39 -1.13
C SER A 38 13.53 -9.25 -0.92
N GLN A 39 14.34 -8.97 -1.94
CA GLN A 39 15.24 -7.82 -1.94
C GLN A 39 14.51 -6.50 -2.25
N THR A 40 13.22 -6.56 -2.59
CA THR A 40 12.39 -5.38 -2.78
C THR A 40 12.33 -4.56 -1.49
N LYS A 41 12.63 -3.27 -1.59
CA LYS A 41 12.49 -2.29 -0.52
C LYS A 41 11.26 -1.44 -0.78
N PHE A 42 10.38 -1.31 0.21
CA PHE A 42 9.18 -0.48 0.11
C PHE A 42 9.40 0.87 0.79
N TYR A 43 9.05 1.96 0.10
CA TYR A 43 9.09 3.31 0.64
C TYR A 43 7.68 3.89 0.51
N ILE A 44 7.03 4.15 1.65
CA ILE A 44 5.58 4.42 1.68
C ILE A 44 5.36 5.77 2.35
N HIS A 45 4.81 6.71 1.59
CA HIS A 45 4.31 7.99 2.10
C HIS A 45 2.85 7.86 2.50
N ILE A 46 2.51 8.33 3.70
CA ILE A 46 1.14 8.24 4.23
C ILE A 46 0.87 9.29 5.30
N SER A 47 -0.37 9.78 5.38
CA SER A 47 -0.83 10.51 6.57
C SER A 47 -1.36 9.57 7.65
N THR A 48 -0.94 9.81 8.89
CA THR A 48 -1.47 9.10 10.07
C THR A 48 -2.92 9.44 10.40
N GLU A 49 -3.46 10.51 9.83
CA GLU A 49 -4.85 10.94 9.96
C GLU A 49 -5.75 10.39 8.84
N ASP A 50 -5.15 9.78 7.80
CA ASP A 50 -5.89 9.08 6.75
C ASP A 50 -6.40 7.71 7.26
N HIS A 51 -7.68 7.43 7.05
CA HIS A 51 -8.27 6.13 7.36
C HIS A 51 -7.56 4.95 6.66
N HIS A 52 -6.95 5.17 5.49
CA HIS A 52 -6.17 4.15 4.78
C HIS A 52 -4.90 3.73 5.53
N TYR A 53 -4.33 4.61 6.38
CA TYR A 53 -3.19 4.25 7.22
C TYR A 53 -3.52 3.07 8.12
N LYS A 54 -4.65 3.17 8.84
CA LYS A 54 -5.08 2.11 9.77
C LYS A 54 -5.61 0.88 9.04
N ASN A 55 -6.35 1.08 7.96
CA ASN A 55 -7.09 -0.01 7.31
C ASN A 55 -6.28 -0.78 6.26
N HIS A 56 -5.22 -0.20 5.70
CA HIS A 56 -4.45 -0.85 4.63
C HIS A 56 -2.95 -0.86 4.90
N ILE A 57 -2.37 0.29 5.28
CA ILE A 57 -0.92 0.38 5.47
C ILE A 57 -0.47 -0.47 6.68
N LEU A 58 -1.13 -0.35 7.84
CA LEU A 58 -0.77 -1.16 9.02
C LEU A 58 -0.94 -2.67 8.81
N PRO A 59 -2.02 -3.18 8.19
CA PRO A 59 -2.10 -4.58 7.80
C PRO A 59 -0.96 -5.00 6.86
N PHE A 60 -0.66 -4.19 5.85
CA PHE A 60 0.39 -4.50 4.88
C PHE A 60 1.78 -4.57 5.53
N THR A 61 2.13 -3.61 6.39
CA THR A 61 3.43 -3.61 7.09
C THR A 61 3.62 -4.85 7.97
N LYS A 62 2.56 -5.37 8.58
CA LYS A 62 2.62 -6.65 9.32
C LYS A 62 2.98 -7.83 8.43
N VAL A 63 2.56 -7.82 7.17
CA VAL A 63 2.95 -8.85 6.19
C VAL A 63 4.41 -8.68 5.79
N LEU A 64 4.87 -7.44 5.56
CA LEU A 64 6.27 -7.14 5.27
C LEU A 64 7.19 -7.57 6.43
N ASP A 65 6.82 -7.25 7.67
CA ASP A 65 7.51 -7.69 8.88
C ASP A 65 7.62 -9.22 8.94
N ARG A 66 6.51 -9.92 8.72
CA ARG A 66 6.46 -11.39 8.72
C ARG A 66 7.41 -11.99 7.69
N TYR A 67 7.55 -11.35 6.54
CA TYR A 67 8.39 -11.83 5.44
C TYR A 67 9.82 -11.31 5.50
N GLY A 68 10.18 -10.52 6.51
CA GLY A 68 11.50 -9.91 6.62
C GLY A 68 11.82 -8.96 5.46
N ILE A 69 10.79 -8.33 4.89
CA ILE A 69 10.92 -7.39 3.77
C ILE A 69 11.10 -5.99 4.35
N PHE A 70 12.14 -5.29 3.90
CA PHE A 70 12.41 -3.93 4.33
C PHE A 70 11.32 -2.97 3.86
N TYR A 71 10.89 -2.08 4.76
CA TYR A 71 10.08 -0.93 4.40
C TYR A 71 10.42 0.30 5.27
N GLU A 72 10.13 1.47 4.70
CA GLU A 72 10.19 2.76 5.37
C GLU A 72 8.83 3.45 5.26
N LEU A 73 8.38 4.06 6.36
CA LEU A 73 7.16 4.85 6.37
C LEU A 73 7.53 6.32 6.58
N ASP A 74 7.20 7.14 5.60
CA ASP A 74 7.15 8.59 5.74
C ASP A 74 5.75 8.99 6.19
N LYS A 75 5.68 9.55 7.40
CA LYS A 75 4.41 9.75 8.13
C LYS A 75 4.12 11.22 8.31
N GLU A 76 3.09 11.68 7.62
CA GLU A 76 2.61 13.05 7.69
C GLU A 76 1.30 13.17 8.49
N ARG A 77 0.84 14.42 8.64
CA ARG A 77 -0.44 14.77 9.28
C ARG A 77 -1.28 15.68 8.39
N TYR A 78 -1.95 15.09 7.42
CA TYR A 78 -3.00 15.74 6.63
C TYR A 78 -4.30 14.92 6.70
N THR A 79 -5.45 15.59 6.72
CA THR A 79 -6.73 14.93 6.95
C THR A 79 -7.44 14.47 5.67
N ASN A 80 -7.18 15.11 4.53
CA ASN A 80 -7.83 14.74 3.28
C ASN A 80 -6.94 13.78 2.48
N HIS A 81 -7.51 12.66 2.03
CA HIS A 81 -6.79 11.69 1.19
C HIS A 81 -6.21 12.34 -0.08
N GLY A 82 -6.90 13.33 -0.65
CA GLY A 82 -6.42 14.06 -1.84
C GLY A 82 -5.12 14.83 -1.62
N ASP A 83 -4.78 15.17 -0.37
CA ASP A 83 -3.56 15.91 -0.04
C ASP A 83 -2.31 15.04 -0.20
N VAL A 84 -2.44 13.70 -0.21
CA VAL A 84 -1.36 12.77 -0.63
C VAL A 84 -0.70 13.26 -1.91
N GLY A 85 -1.49 13.68 -2.91
CA GLY A 85 -0.95 14.09 -4.20
C GLY A 85 -0.10 15.36 -4.16
N GLU A 86 -0.29 16.20 -3.14
CA GLU A 86 0.49 17.42 -2.92
C GLU A 86 1.83 17.08 -2.26
N TYR A 87 1.81 16.30 -1.18
CA TYR A 87 3.01 15.96 -0.39
C TYR A 87 3.86 14.86 -1.02
N TYR A 88 3.24 13.90 -1.71
CA TYR A 88 3.93 12.74 -2.28
C TYR A 88 5.00 13.12 -3.31
N LYS A 89 4.79 14.19 -4.08
CA LYS A 89 5.71 14.58 -5.16
C LYS A 89 7.11 14.91 -4.63
N ASN A 90 7.17 15.69 -3.56
CA ASN A 90 8.43 16.09 -2.94
C ASN A 90 9.11 14.88 -2.31
N TYR A 91 8.35 14.09 -1.53
CA TYR A 91 8.84 12.85 -0.94
C TYR A 91 9.42 11.90 -1.99
N ALA A 92 8.70 11.65 -3.09
CA ALA A 92 9.13 10.74 -4.13
C ALA A 92 10.42 11.22 -4.80
N ALA A 93 10.54 12.52 -5.11
CA ALA A 93 11.74 13.08 -5.71
C ALA A 93 12.96 12.95 -4.79
N GLU A 94 12.80 13.27 -3.51
CA GLU A 94 13.86 13.15 -2.50
C GLU A 94 14.26 11.69 -2.29
N LYS A 95 13.30 10.79 -2.13
CA LYS A 95 13.56 9.37 -1.89
C LYS A 95 14.24 8.69 -3.08
N ILE A 96 13.82 9.01 -4.31
CA ILE A 96 14.48 8.50 -5.52
C ILE A 96 15.94 8.95 -5.56
N LYS A 97 16.20 10.22 -5.26
CA LYS A 97 17.57 10.76 -5.21
C LYS A 97 18.41 10.02 -4.17
N GLU A 98 17.92 9.85 -2.95
CA GLU A 98 18.60 9.10 -1.88
C GLU A 98 18.92 7.66 -2.30
N ILE A 99 17.97 6.96 -2.93
CA ILE A 99 18.17 5.58 -3.39
C ILE A 99 19.27 5.52 -4.44
N ILE A 100 19.32 6.47 -5.38
CA ILE A 100 20.36 6.51 -6.42
C ILE A 100 21.73 6.75 -5.78
N GLU A 101 21.82 7.71 -4.85
CA GLU A 101 23.08 8.07 -4.17
C GLU A 101 23.63 6.92 -3.30
N GLN A 102 22.77 6.12 -2.67
CA GLN A 102 23.19 4.95 -1.88
C GLN A 102 23.72 3.78 -2.72
N ASN A 103 23.43 3.76 -4.02
CA ASN A 103 23.82 2.69 -4.95
C ASN A 103 25.01 3.07 -5.84
N THR A 104 25.59 4.27 -5.65
CA THR A 104 26.76 4.77 -6.38
C THR A 104 28.00 4.74 -5.48
#